data_AF-A0A2H9Q256-F1
#
_entry.id   AF-A0A2H9Q256-F1
#
_cell.length_a   1.000
_cell.length_b   1.000
_cell.length_c   1.000
_cell.angle_alpha   90.00
_cell.angle_beta   90.00
_cell.angle_gamma   90.00
#
_symmetry.space_group_name_H-M   'P 1'
#
loop_
_entity.id
_entity.type
_entity.pdbx_description
1 polymer ?
#
loop_
_entity_poly.entity_id
_entity_poly.type
_entity_poly.pdbx_seq_one_letter_code
_entity_poly.pdbx_strand_id
1 'polypeptide(L)'
;MAIIEQVRQLKLAGKTDGEIISDLQERGLTPREINDVLARVKVKDAVFNGHSQETEFSQEFGEGMQPSMLNASQPVTQEYPQQEQPYSNYENQGYQGNYRKQTQEMLPEPGQMMPETYSDNQNYQNQGYQGQEYQQYNAVNTETMTEIASQLIDEKIVKITSALKDLTEMKSILDVQVKRIDERLTRIESIIDTLQTSLIRKTSEQEQNISDIKTELHGMQTGFSKIINPIVDKTRGMYYKSRKTSKKGVKKKGVKK
;
A
#
# COMPACT_ATOMS: atom_id res chain seq x y z
N MET A 1 -34.51 -21.32 5.24
CA MET A 1 -33.86 -20.13 4.65
C MET A 1 -32.40 -20.45 4.42
N ALA A 2 -31.78 -19.99 3.33
CA ALA A 2 -30.35 -20.20 3.12
C ALA A 2 -29.54 -19.44 4.17
N ILE A 3 -28.54 -20.08 4.78
CA ILE A 3 -27.69 -19.50 5.85
C ILE A 3 -27.05 -18.17 5.39
N ILE A 4 -26.71 -18.09 4.10
CA ILE A 4 -26.19 -16.87 3.45
C ILE A 4 -27.15 -15.68 3.59
N GLU A 5 -28.45 -15.90 3.41
CA GLU A 5 -29.44 -14.83 3.50
C GLU A 5 -29.58 -14.33 4.94
N GLN A 6 -29.48 -15.24 5.90
CA GLN A 6 -29.52 -14.90 7.31
C GLN A 6 -28.31 -14.05 7.72
N VAL A 7 -27.12 -14.39 7.23
CA VAL A 7 -25.91 -13.57 7.45
C VAL A 7 -26.07 -12.18 6.86
N ARG A 8 -26.64 -12.07 5.65
CA ARG A 8 -26.95 -10.76 5.04
C ARG A 8 -27.95 -9.98 5.89
N GLN A 9 -29.00 -10.62 6.37
CA GLN A 9 -30.01 -9.97 7.21
C GLN A 9 -29.41 -9.44 8.52
N LEU A 10 -28.53 -10.21 9.18
CA LEU A 10 -27.85 -9.78 10.40
C LEU A 10 -26.87 -8.62 10.13
N LYS A 11 -26.17 -8.65 9.00
CA LYS A 11 -25.34 -7.52 8.53
C LYS A 11 -26.17 -6.26 8.28
N LEU A 12 -27.33 -6.39 7.62
CA LEU A 12 -28.26 -5.28 7.38
C LEU A 12 -28.84 -4.73 8.68
N ALA A 13 -28.98 -5.56 9.71
CA ALA A 13 -29.35 -5.14 11.07
C ALA A 13 -28.20 -4.44 11.83
N GLY A 14 -27.02 -4.29 11.23
CA GLY A 14 -25.87 -3.60 11.83
C GLY A 14 -25.06 -4.43 12.81
N LYS A 15 -25.27 -5.76 12.87
CA LYS A 15 -24.45 -6.64 13.71
C LYS A 15 -23.02 -6.75 13.17
N THR A 16 -22.06 -6.79 14.08
CA THR A 16 -20.64 -7.03 13.77
C THR A 16 -20.39 -8.50 13.39
N ASP A 17 -19.33 -8.78 12.63
CA ASP A 17 -18.95 -10.14 12.24
C ASP A 17 -18.82 -11.09 13.47
N GLY A 18 -18.37 -10.57 14.62
CA GLY A 18 -18.26 -11.32 15.87
C GLY A 18 -19.62 -11.74 16.45
N GLU A 19 -20.58 -10.83 16.47
CA GLU A 19 -21.95 -11.12 16.94
C GLU A 19 -22.67 -12.08 15.98
N ILE A 20 -22.40 -11.97 14.68
CA ILE A 20 -22.92 -12.91 13.68
C ILE A 20 -22.37 -14.32 13.93
N ILE A 21 -21.08 -14.45 14.27
CA ILE A 21 -20.49 -15.76 14.60
C ILE A 21 -21.19 -16.37 15.82
N SER A 22 -21.40 -15.60 16.88
CA SER A 22 -22.11 -16.07 18.08
C SER A 22 -23.55 -16.50 17.78
N ASP A 23 -24.32 -15.68 17.06
CA ASP A 23 -25.70 -15.99 16.65
C ASP A 23 -25.80 -17.28 15.79
N LEU A 24 -24.78 -17.56 14.97
CA LEU A 24 -24.74 -18.76 14.12
C LEU A 24 -24.26 -19.99 14.89
N GLN A 25 -23.33 -19.84 15.84
CA GLN A 25 -22.90 -20.91 16.74
C GLN A 25 -24.04 -21.37 17.64
N GLU A 26 -24.86 -20.44 18.18
CA GLU A 26 -26.06 -20.76 18.96
C GLU A 26 -27.08 -21.57 18.15
N ARG A 27 -27.08 -21.42 16.82
CA ARG A 27 -27.92 -22.18 15.89
C ARG A 27 -27.31 -23.53 15.47
N GLY A 28 -26.17 -23.90 16.06
CA GLY A 28 -25.52 -25.20 15.85
C GLY A 28 -24.61 -25.28 14.63
N LEU A 29 -24.21 -24.15 14.04
CA LEU A 29 -23.29 -24.13 12.90
C LEU A 29 -21.85 -24.30 13.37
N THR A 30 -21.08 -25.09 12.63
CA THR A 30 -19.66 -25.29 12.95
C THR A 30 -18.83 -24.06 12.58
N PRO A 31 -17.70 -23.78 13.27
CA PRO A 31 -16.83 -22.65 12.94
C PRO A 31 -16.34 -22.65 11.47
N ARG A 32 -16.22 -23.83 10.86
CA ARG A 32 -15.82 -23.98 9.46
C ARG A 32 -16.92 -23.50 8.50
N GLU A 33 -18.16 -23.90 8.75
CA GLU A 33 -19.31 -23.47 7.94
C GLU A 33 -19.55 -21.96 8.06
N ILE A 34 -19.37 -21.40 9.27
CA ILE A 34 -19.52 -19.96 9.50
C ILE A 34 -18.50 -19.17 8.67
N ASN A 35 -17.23 -19.61 8.67
CA ASN A 35 -16.19 -18.96 7.88
C ASN A 35 -16.46 -19.06 6.38
N ASP A 36 -16.90 -20.21 5.88
CA ASP A 36 -17.26 -20.38 4.46
C ASP A 36 -18.43 -19.47 4.06
N VAL A 37 -19.48 -19.40 4.89
CA VAL A 37 -20.62 -18.51 4.62
C VAL A 37 -20.21 -17.04 4.66
N LEU A 38 -19.43 -16.60 5.65
CA LEU A 38 -18.95 -15.23 5.75
C LEU A 38 -18.07 -14.84 4.54
N ALA A 39 -17.21 -15.75 4.09
CA ALA A 39 -16.40 -15.54 2.89
C ALA A 39 -17.27 -15.40 1.64
N ARG A 40 -18.26 -16.29 1.44
CA ARG A 40 -19.20 -16.21 0.32
C ARG A 40 -20.03 -14.94 0.32
N VAL A 41 -20.48 -14.47 1.50
CA VAL A 41 -21.21 -13.20 1.62
C VAL A 41 -20.30 -12.02 1.26
N LYS A 42 -19.05 -11.98 1.75
CA LYS A 42 -18.10 -10.91 1.41
C LYS A 42 -17.79 -10.85 -0.10
N VAL A 43 -17.63 -12.00 -0.74
CA VAL A 43 -17.45 -12.07 -2.20
C VAL A 43 -18.71 -11.60 -2.92
N LYS A 44 -19.89 -12.04 -2.48
CA LYS A 44 -21.16 -11.64 -3.09
C LYS A 44 -21.41 -10.14 -2.94
N ASP A 45 -21.18 -9.57 -1.76
CA ASP A 45 -21.30 -8.12 -1.53
C ASP A 45 -20.33 -7.33 -2.43
N ALA A 46 -19.09 -7.81 -2.60
CA ALA A 46 -18.11 -7.17 -3.48
C ALA A 46 -18.48 -7.26 -4.97
N VAL A 47 -19.09 -8.37 -5.41
CA VAL A 47 -19.56 -8.55 -6.78
C VAL A 47 -20.79 -7.69 -7.07
N PHE A 48 -21.73 -7.60 -6.13
CA PHE A 48 -22.95 -6.78 -6.29
C PHE A 48 -22.66 -5.28 -6.19
N ASN A 49 -21.76 -4.84 -5.30
CA ASN A 49 -21.40 -3.42 -5.18
C ASN A 49 -20.34 -2.98 -6.21
N GLY A 50 -19.69 -3.91 -6.91
CA GLY A 50 -18.69 -3.62 -7.94
C GLY A 50 -19.26 -3.23 -9.32
N HIS A 51 -20.58 -3.06 -9.45
CA HIS A 51 -21.25 -2.75 -10.72
C HIS A 51 -22.17 -1.52 -10.65
N SER A 52 -21.97 -0.60 -9.69
CA SER A 52 -22.86 0.57 -9.54
C SER A 52 -22.13 1.90 -9.27
N GLN A 53 -20.87 2.04 -9.66
CA GLN A 53 -20.19 3.35 -9.68
C GLN A 53 -19.44 3.57 -10.98
N GLU A 54 -20.15 3.48 -12.10
CA GLU A 54 -19.76 4.15 -13.35
C GLU A 54 -21.04 4.32 -14.17
N THR A 55 -21.30 5.54 -14.64
CA THR A 55 -22.46 6.00 -15.43
C THR A 55 -23.62 6.61 -14.63
N GLU A 56 -23.55 7.93 -14.40
CA GLU A 56 -24.63 8.91 -14.68
C GLU A 56 -24.30 10.26 -14.02
N PHE A 57 -23.59 11.13 -14.76
CA PHE A 57 -23.74 12.57 -14.60
C PHE A 57 -23.34 13.29 -15.90
N SER A 58 -24.29 13.39 -16.83
CA SER A 58 -24.22 14.34 -17.95
C SER A 58 -25.63 14.66 -18.45
N GLN A 59 -25.88 15.98 -18.54
CA GLN A 59 -26.99 16.69 -19.19
C GLN A 59 -28.35 16.67 -18.48
N GLU A 60 -28.74 17.82 -17.92
CA GLU A 60 -29.77 18.74 -18.48
C GLU A 60 -30.25 19.72 -17.38
N PHE A 61 -30.67 20.93 -17.76
CA PHE A 61 -30.93 22.17 -16.98
C PHE A 61 -29.74 23.16 -16.99
N GLY A 62 -29.83 24.37 -17.51
CA GLY A 62 -31.01 25.22 -17.72
C GLY A 62 -30.71 26.58 -17.08
N GLU A 63 -30.60 27.60 -17.93
CA GLU A 63 -30.49 29.05 -17.69
C GLU A 63 -30.66 29.58 -16.26
N GLY A 64 -29.65 30.33 -15.79
CA GLY A 64 -29.76 31.10 -14.54
C GLY A 64 -28.44 31.65 -14.02
N MET A 65 -27.83 32.59 -14.75
CA MET A 65 -26.72 33.40 -14.24
C MET A 65 -27.20 34.29 -13.07
N GLN A 66 -26.59 34.15 -11.90
CA GLN A 66 -26.40 35.26 -10.96
C GLN A 66 -25.00 35.19 -10.31
N PRO A 67 -24.15 36.22 -10.46
CA PRO A 67 -22.89 36.34 -9.75
C PRO A 67 -23.09 37.13 -8.46
N SER A 68 -22.51 36.69 -7.33
CA SER A 68 -22.22 37.48 -6.10
C SER A 68 -21.90 36.55 -4.93
N MET A 69 -20.98 36.80 -3.99
CA MET A 69 -19.97 37.84 -3.81
C MET A 69 -18.87 37.28 -2.90
N LEU A 70 -17.65 37.71 -3.19
CA LEU A 70 -16.48 37.71 -2.32
C LEU A 70 -16.82 38.44 -1.00
N ASN A 71 -16.90 37.74 0.13
CA ASN A 71 -16.96 38.39 1.45
C ASN A 71 -15.59 38.31 2.12
N ALA A 72 -14.77 39.33 1.85
CA ALA A 72 -13.58 39.65 2.61
C ALA A 72 -13.99 40.58 3.77
N SER A 73 -13.89 40.11 5.01
CA SER A 73 -13.71 40.93 6.23
C SER A 73 -13.66 40.03 7.48
N GLN A 74 -12.45 39.82 8.02
CA GLN A 74 -12.05 39.99 9.44
C GLN A 74 -10.95 38.98 9.86
N PRO A 75 -9.87 39.46 10.51
CA PRO A 75 -8.86 38.61 11.12
C PRO A 75 -9.31 38.21 12.53
N VAL A 76 -9.46 36.91 12.78
CA VAL A 76 -9.57 36.37 14.14
C VAL A 76 -8.23 35.75 14.49
N THR A 77 -7.47 36.47 15.32
CA THR A 77 -6.36 35.93 16.09
C THR A 77 -6.94 34.94 17.09
N GLN A 78 -6.73 33.64 16.88
CA GLN A 78 -7.02 32.63 17.89
C GLN A 78 -5.73 31.87 18.19
N GLU A 79 -5.14 32.23 19.32
CA GLU A 79 -4.08 31.49 19.99
C GLU A 79 -4.54 30.04 20.21
N TYR A 80 -3.85 29.10 19.59
CA TYR A 80 -3.94 27.69 19.98
C TYR A 80 -3.01 27.47 21.17
N PRO A 81 -3.51 26.97 22.32
CA PRO A 81 -2.65 26.44 23.35
C PRO A 81 -1.94 25.19 22.81
N GLN A 82 -0.61 25.20 22.88
CA GLN A 82 0.22 24.02 22.75
C GLN A 82 -0.23 22.99 23.78
N GLN A 83 -0.91 21.94 23.33
CA GLN A 83 -0.94 20.67 24.06
C GLN A 83 0.23 19.85 23.54
N GLU A 84 1.28 19.77 24.36
CA GLU A 84 2.33 18.78 24.26
C GLU A 84 1.69 17.39 24.22
N GLN A 85 1.64 16.80 23.02
CA GLN A 85 1.33 15.39 22.85
C GLN A 85 2.61 14.61 23.17
N PRO A 86 2.59 13.70 24.15
CA PRO A 86 3.76 12.90 24.48
C PRO A 86 4.12 12.00 23.30
N TYR A 87 5.38 12.07 22.91
CA TYR A 87 6.02 11.12 22.00
C TYR A 87 5.75 9.70 22.51
N SER A 88 4.84 9.01 21.81
CA SER A 88 4.67 7.57 21.96
C SER A 88 5.86 6.92 21.27
N ASN A 89 6.85 6.60 22.09
CA ASN A 89 7.97 5.74 21.79
C ASN A 89 7.41 4.36 21.43
N TYR A 90 7.28 4.06 20.13
CA TYR A 90 7.01 2.69 19.69
C TYR A 90 8.31 1.92 19.78
N GLU A 91 8.56 1.40 20.98
CA GLU A 91 9.46 0.29 21.20
C GLU A 91 9.13 -0.83 20.22
N ASN A 92 10.18 -1.17 19.48
CA ASN A 92 10.42 -2.39 18.77
C ASN A 92 10.11 -3.61 19.66
N GLN A 93 8.84 -4.01 19.72
CA GLN A 93 8.47 -5.32 20.25
C GLN A 93 8.89 -6.37 19.22
N GLY A 94 10.04 -6.97 19.52
CA GLY A 94 10.49 -8.18 18.87
C GLY A 94 9.39 -9.23 18.88
N TYR A 95 8.94 -9.59 17.69
CA TYR A 95 8.27 -10.85 17.47
C TYR A 95 9.26 -11.97 17.81
N GLN A 96 9.15 -12.50 19.03
CA GLN A 96 9.58 -13.86 19.32
C GLN A 96 8.74 -14.79 18.45
N GLY A 97 9.31 -15.15 17.31
CA GLY A 97 8.86 -16.27 16.50
C GLY A 97 8.89 -17.52 17.35
N ASN A 98 7.70 -17.98 17.73
CA ASN A 98 7.50 -19.26 18.36
C ASN A 98 7.56 -20.32 17.26
N TYR A 99 8.79 -20.74 16.92
CA TYR A 99 9.05 -21.84 16.00
C TYR A 99 8.60 -23.15 16.67
N ARG A 100 7.37 -23.54 16.37
CA ARG A 100 6.90 -24.90 16.60
C ARG A 100 7.75 -25.80 15.71
N LYS A 101 8.57 -26.65 16.36
CA LYS A 101 9.29 -27.79 15.75
C LYS A 101 8.31 -28.57 14.86
N GLN A 102 8.40 -28.38 13.54
CA GLN A 102 7.96 -29.40 12.61
C GLN A 102 9.10 -30.38 12.45
N THR A 103 8.75 -31.62 12.73
CA THR A 103 9.52 -32.83 12.54
C THR A 103 10.15 -32.82 11.16
N GLN A 104 11.46 -33.06 11.13
CA GLN A 104 12.27 -33.29 9.96
C GLN A 104 11.77 -34.57 9.28
N GLU A 105 10.85 -34.46 8.34
CA GLU A 105 10.55 -35.54 7.40
C GLU A 105 11.68 -35.57 6.38
N MET A 106 12.48 -36.63 6.47
CA MET A 106 13.55 -36.97 5.56
C MET A 106 13.07 -36.89 4.11
N LEU A 107 13.72 -36.02 3.36
CA LEU A 107 13.82 -36.09 1.91
C LEU A 107 14.48 -37.43 1.52
N PRO A 108 13.83 -38.31 0.73
CA PRO A 108 14.56 -39.36 0.04
C PRO A 108 15.42 -38.70 -1.05
N GLU A 109 16.68 -39.09 -1.10
CA GLU A 109 17.62 -38.76 -2.18
C GLU A 109 16.99 -38.96 -3.57
N PRO A 110 17.29 -38.10 -4.55
CA PRO A 110 17.03 -38.38 -5.95
C PRO A 110 17.93 -39.54 -6.38
N GLY A 111 17.32 -40.73 -6.48
CA GLY A 111 17.92 -41.91 -7.07
C GLY A 111 18.46 -41.58 -8.46
N GLN A 112 19.75 -41.83 -8.62
CA GLN A 112 20.49 -41.68 -9.85
C GLN A 112 19.81 -42.47 -10.98
N MET A 113 19.47 -41.75 -12.04
CA MET A 113 19.01 -42.34 -13.30
C MET A 113 20.16 -43.18 -13.88
N MET A 114 20.00 -44.49 -13.84
CA MET A 114 20.80 -45.41 -14.65
C MET A 114 20.39 -45.25 -16.13
N PRO A 115 21.34 -45.04 -17.05
CA PRO A 115 21.06 -45.07 -18.48
C PRO A 115 20.82 -46.52 -18.92
N GLU A 116 19.60 -46.80 -19.35
CA GLU A 116 19.21 -48.06 -19.98
C GLU A 116 19.80 -48.10 -21.40
N THR A 117 21.04 -48.60 -21.50
CA THR A 117 21.68 -48.90 -22.77
C THR A 117 21.12 -50.19 -23.35
N TYR A 118 20.44 -50.06 -24.49
CA TYR A 118 20.22 -51.14 -25.45
C TYR A 118 21.53 -51.92 -25.66
N SER A 119 21.53 -53.20 -25.29
CA SER A 119 22.54 -54.13 -25.78
C SER A 119 21.88 -55.23 -26.59
N ASP A 120 22.41 -55.32 -27.79
CA ASP A 120 22.04 -56.14 -28.90
C ASP A 120 22.18 -57.64 -28.61
N ASN A 121 21.37 -58.38 -29.34
CA ASN A 121 21.20 -59.81 -29.36
C ASN A 121 22.31 -60.45 -30.20
N GLN A 122 23.27 -61.15 -29.58
CA GLN A 122 23.98 -62.25 -30.25
C GLN A 122 24.57 -63.27 -29.27
N ASN A 123 24.04 -64.50 -29.36
CA ASN A 123 24.80 -65.72 -29.62
C ASN A 123 25.85 -66.19 -28.59
N TYR A 124 25.57 -67.28 -27.85
CA TYR A 124 26.47 -68.41 -27.50
C TYR A 124 25.63 -69.44 -26.70
N GLN A 125 25.20 -70.54 -27.32
CA GLN A 125 25.83 -71.86 -27.29
C GLN A 125 25.81 -72.58 -25.92
N ASN A 126 24.86 -73.49 -25.79
CA ASN A 126 25.05 -74.88 -25.38
C ASN A 126 25.87 -75.16 -24.10
N GLN A 127 25.20 -75.50 -22.98
CA GLN A 127 25.56 -76.69 -22.20
C GLN A 127 24.44 -77.08 -21.24
N GLY A 128 24.05 -78.35 -21.30
CA GLY A 128 22.92 -78.91 -20.57
C GLY A 128 23.12 -78.90 -19.06
N TYR A 129 22.03 -78.62 -18.36
CA TYR A 129 21.83 -79.04 -16.98
C TYR A 129 20.45 -79.65 -16.82
N GLN A 130 20.46 -80.81 -16.20
CA GLN A 130 19.34 -81.69 -15.93
C GLN A 130 18.32 -81.05 -14.99
N GLY A 131 17.05 -81.20 -15.38
CA GLY A 131 15.91 -81.51 -14.53
C GLY A 131 15.90 -80.91 -13.12
N GLN A 132 15.30 -79.73 -13.00
CA GLN A 132 14.42 -79.45 -11.89
C GLN A 132 13.10 -78.91 -12.42
N GLU A 133 12.03 -79.54 -11.96
CA GLU A 133 10.64 -79.25 -12.26
C GLU A 133 10.37 -77.75 -12.11
N TYR A 134 10.29 -77.07 -13.25
CA TYR A 134 9.68 -75.76 -13.32
C TYR A 134 8.23 -75.94 -12.90
N GLN A 135 7.93 -75.48 -11.69
CA GLN A 135 6.57 -75.10 -11.35
C GLN A 135 6.08 -74.21 -12.48
N GLN A 136 5.05 -74.72 -13.14
CA GLN A 136 4.20 -74.07 -14.11
C GLN A 136 3.69 -72.77 -13.48
N TYR A 137 4.50 -71.72 -13.59
CA TYR A 137 4.07 -70.36 -13.38
C TYR A 137 2.93 -70.18 -14.37
N ASN A 138 1.72 -70.06 -13.81
CA ASN A 138 0.53 -69.64 -14.51
C ASN A 138 0.93 -68.61 -15.55
N ALA A 139 0.76 -68.95 -16.82
CA ALA A 139 0.76 -67.98 -17.90
C ALA A 139 -0.38 -67.01 -17.57
N VAL A 140 -0.06 -65.97 -16.81
CA VAL A 140 -0.92 -64.80 -16.69
C VAL A 140 -1.05 -64.33 -18.12
N ASN A 141 -2.24 -64.57 -18.70
CA ASN A 141 -2.52 -64.25 -20.09
C ASN A 141 -2.03 -62.84 -20.38
N THR A 142 -1.22 -62.65 -21.41
CA THR A 142 -0.75 -61.34 -21.84
C THR A 142 -1.92 -60.36 -22.04
N GLU A 143 -3.10 -60.88 -22.39
CA GLU A 143 -4.37 -60.14 -22.41
C GLU A 143 -4.75 -59.54 -21.05
N THR A 144 -4.67 -60.29 -19.94
CA THR A 144 -5.01 -59.75 -18.61
C THR A 144 -3.96 -58.76 -18.12
N MET A 145 -2.68 -58.98 -18.46
CA MET A 145 -1.63 -58.00 -18.16
C MET A 145 -1.81 -56.70 -18.96
N THR A 146 -2.24 -56.81 -20.22
CA THR A 146 -2.54 -55.65 -21.08
C THR A 146 -3.76 -54.87 -20.58
N GLU A 147 -4.80 -55.56 -20.11
CA GLU A 147 -5.98 -54.92 -19.53
C GLU A 147 -5.64 -54.15 -18.25
N ILE A 148 -4.89 -54.76 -17.33
CA ILE A 148 -4.43 -54.09 -16.09
C ILE A 148 -3.55 -52.88 -16.42
N ALA A 149 -2.65 -53.02 -17.39
CA ALA A 149 -1.80 -51.92 -17.84
C ALA A 149 -2.62 -50.76 -18.44
N SER A 150 -3.62 -51.08 -19.27
CA SER A 150 -4.50 -50.07 -19.88
C SER A 150 -5.32 -49.32 -18.84
N GLN A 151 -5.92 -50.04 -17.89
CA GLN A 151 -6.66 -49.43 -16.78
C GLN A 151 -5.77 -48.52 -15.92
N LEU A 152 -4.54 -48.94 -15.64
CA LEU A 152 -3.58 -48.14 -14.88
C LEU A 152 -3.19 -46.87 -15.65
N ILE A 153 -2.97 -46.97 -16.96
CA ILE A 153 -2.64 -45.83 -17.82
C ILE A 153 -3.82 -44.85 -17.83
N ASP A 154 -5.04 -45.31 -18.02
CA ASP A 154 -6.24 -44.46 -18.02
C ASP A 154 -6.42 -43.72 -16.68
N GLU A 155 -6.24 -44.42 -15.56
CA GLU A 155 -6.34 -43.81 -14.23
C GLU A 155 -5.28 -42.70 -14.05
N LYS A 156 -4.06 -42.92 -14.53
CA LYS A 156 -2.98 -41.93 -14.46
C LYS A 156 -3.22 -40.76 -15.40
N ILE A 157 -3.73 -40.99 -16.61
CA ILE A 157 -4.10 -39.93 -17.57
C ILE A 157 -5.21 -39.05 -17.00
N VAL A 158 -6.23 -39.64 -16.37
CA VAL A 158 -7.30 -38.88 -15.72
C VAL A 158 -6.76 -38.01 -14.59
N LYS A 159 -5.85 -38.53 -13.75
CA LYS A 159 -5.19 -37.75 -12.68
C LYS A 159 -4.36 -36.60 -13.24
N ILE A 160 -3.57 -36.84 -14.29
CA ILE A 160 -2.78 -35.80 -14.96
C ILE A 160 -3.69 -34.73 -15.56
N THR A 161 -4.77 -35.13 -16.22
CA THR A 161 -5.74 -34.21 -16.82
C THR A 161 -6.41 -33.33 -15.75
N SER A 162 -6.76 -33.91 -14.60
CA SER A 162 -7.28 -33.15 -13.46
C SER A 162 -6.25 -32.12 -12.96
N ALA A 163 -5.00 -32.52 -12.75
CA ALA A 163 -3.95 -31.61 -12.29
C ALA A 163 -3.67 -30.47 -13.29
N LEU A 164 -3.75 -30.74 -14.60
CA LEU A 164 -3.65 -29.71 -15.64
C LEU A 164 -4.82 -28.72 -15.61
N LYS A 165 -6.02 -29.19 -15.29
CA LYS A 165 -7.19 -28.33 -15.10
C LYS A 165 -7.01 -27.42 -13.89
N ASP A 166 -6.55 -27.95 -12.76
CA ASP A 166 -6.29 -27.19 -11.54
C ASP A 166 -5.18 -26.14 -11.77
N LEU A 167 -4.14 -26.48 -12.53
CA LEU A 167 -3.09 -25.55 -12.94
C LEU A 167 -3.63 -24.42 -13.82
N THR A 168 -4.56 -24.73 -14.72
CA THR A 168 -5.21 -23.74 -15.58
C THR A 168 -6.07 -22.77 -14.77
N GLU A 169 -6.80 -23.28 -13.77
CA GLU A 169 -7.58 -22.45 -12.84
C GLU A 169 -6.66 -21.56 -11.99
N MET A 170 -5.57 -22.12 -11.45
CA MET A 170 -4.55 -21.36 -10.74
C MET A 170 -3.96 -20.25 -11.60
N LYS A 171 -3.63 -20.54 -12.87
CA LYS A 171 -3.15 -19.53 -13.83
C LYS A 171 -4.16 -18.39 -13.99
N SER A 172 -5.46 -18.71 -14.10
CA SER A 172 -6.51 -17.69 -14.22
C SER A 172 -6.60 -16.82 -12.97
N ILE A 173 -6.54 -17.40 -11.78
CA ILE A 173 -6.55 -16.66 -10.51
C ILE A 173 -5.32 -15.75 -10.40
N LEU A 174 -4.14 -16.27 -10.75
CA LEU A 174 -2.90 -15.50 -10.76
C LEU A 174 -2.96 -14.33 -11.74
N ASP A 175 -3.50 -14.53 -12.95
CA ASP A 175 -3.64 -13.47 -13.95
C ASP A 175 -4.54 -12.32 -13.43
N VAL A 176 -5.65 -12.66 -12.77
CA VAL A 176 -6.53 -11.66 -12.14
C VAL A 176 -5.83 -10.94 -10.99
N GLN A 177 -5.09 -11.65 -10.14
CA GLN A 177 -4.35 -11.03 -9.04
C GLN A 177 -3.23 -10.11 -9.54
N VAL A 178 -2.49 -10.53 -10.56
CA VAL A 178 -1.42 -9.72 -11.19
C VAL A 178 -2.01 -8.44 -11.78
N LYS A 179 -3.11 -8.52 -12.54
CA LYS A 179 -3.83 -7.34 -13.06
C LYS A 179 -4.27 -6.38 -11.95
N ARG A 180 -4.81 -6.91 -10.85
CA ARG A 180 -5.20 -6.09 -9.70
C ARG A 180 -4.01 -5.42 -9.02
N ILE A 181 -2.85 -6.08 -8.98
CA ILE A 181 -1.61 -5.48 -8.46
C ILE A 181 -1.15 -4.36 -9.38
N ASP A 182 -1.17 -4.57 -10.70
CA ASP A 182 -0.82 -3.59 -11.71
C ASP A 182 -1.65 -2.30 -11.58
N GLU A 183 -2.99 -2.43 -11.53
CA GLU A 183 -3.90 -1.30 -11.32
C GLU A 183 -3.61 -0.52 -10.02
N ARG A 184 -3.27 -1.23 -8.94
CA ARG A 184 -2.91 -0.61 -7.67
C ARG A 184 -1.57 0.12 -7.75
N LEU A 185 -0.60 -0.42 -8.49
CA LEU A 185 0.70 0.22 -8.71
C LEU A 185 0.53 1.50 -9.53
N THR A 186 -0.25 1.48 -10.61
CA THR A 186 -0.56 2.68 -11.40
C THR A 186 -1.24 3.76 -10.54
N ARG A 187 -2.15 3.37 -9.64
CA ARG A 187 -2.78 4.32 -8.70
C ARG A 187 -1.77 4.90 -7.71
N ILE A 188 -0.87 4.08 -7.18
CA ILE A 188 0.19 4.53 -6.26
C ILE A 188 1.12 5.51 -6.98
N GLU A 189 1.52 5.21 -8.21
CA GLU A 189 2.33 6.09 -9.06
C GLU A 189 1.66 7.46 -9.24
N SER A 190 0.37 7.49 -9.61
CA SER A 190 -0.39 8.73 -9.76
C SER A 190 -0.49 9.55 -8.46
N ILE A 191 -0.65 8.88 -7.30
CA ILE A 191 -0.65 9.56 -6.00
C ILE A 191 0.73 10.16 -5.70
N ILE A 192 1.82 9.43 -6.01
CA ILE A 192 3.19 9.91 -5.84
C ILE A 192 3.45 11.13 -6.73
N ASP A 193 3.04 11.11 -8.00
CA ASP A 193 3.19 12.24 -8.92
C ASP A 193 2.44 13.48 -8.44
N THR A 194 1.21 13.28 -7.94
CA THR A 194 0.38 14.35 -7.37
C THR A 194 1.06 14.93 -6.12
N LEU A 195 1.60 14.06 -5.26
CA LEU A 195 2.28 14.46 -4.04
C LEU A 195 3.57 15.25 -4.37
N GLN A 196 4.38 14.77 -5.31
CA GLN A 196 5.58 15.49 -5.77
C GLN A 196 5.23 16.87 -6.34
N THR A 197 4.20 16.95 -7.19
CA THR A 197 3.71 18.22 -7.74
C THR A 197 3.27 19.17 -6.64
N SER A 198 2.52 18.67 -5.64
CA SER A 198 2.05 19.47 -4.51
C SER A 198 3.20 19.99 -3.63
N LEU A 199 4.24 19.17 -3.40
CA LEU A 199 5.41 19.55 -2.63
C LEU A 199 6.24 20.61 -3.34
N ILE A 200 6.47 20.45 -4.65
CA ILE A 200 7.18 21.44 -5.47
C ILE A 200 6.42 22.77 -5.46
N ARG A 201 5.11 22.74 -5.69
CA ARG A 201 4.27 23.94 -5.68
C ARG A 201 4.28 24.64 -4.33
N LYS A 202 4.11 23.90 -3.23
CA LYS A 202 4.14 24.47 -1.87
C LYS A 202 5.51 25.06 -1.53
N THR A 203 6.58 24.41 -1.94
CA THR A 203 7.95 24.93 -1.74
C THR A 203 8.18 26.20 -2.56
N SER A 204 7.70 26.24 -3.81
CA SER A 204 7.78 27.43 -4.66
C SER A 204 6.95 28.59 -4.12
N GLU A 205 5.73 28.34 -3.64
CA GLU A 205 4.90 29.34 -2.97
C GLU A 205 5.59 29.88 -1.70
N GLN A 206 6.26 29.01 -0.92
CA GLN A 206 7.06 29.44 0.24
C GLN A 206 8.28 30.27 -0.16
N GLU A 207 9.00 29.89 -1.21
CA GLU A 207 10.14 30.66 -1.72
C GLU A 207 9.71 32.05 -2.20
N GLN A 208 8.57 32.13 -2.91
CA GLN A 208 7.98 33.39 -3.33
C GLN A 208 7.61 34.26 -2.12
N ASN A 209 6.92 33.69 -1.13
CA ASN A 209 6.56 34.41 0.10
C ASN A 209 7.80 34.96 0.82
N ILE A 210 8.90 34.18 0.89
CA ILE A 210 10.17 34.63 1.48
C ILE A 210 10.80 35.77 0.66
N SER A 211 10.74 35.68 -0.67
CA SER A 211 11.23 36.73 -1.58
C SER A 211 10.45 38.03 -1.42
N ASP A 212 9.13 37.95 -1.28
CA ASP A 212 8.26 39.10 -1.07
C ASP A 212 8.55 39.76 0.30
N ILE A 213 8.65 38.96 1.36
CA ILE A 213 9.05 39.45 2.70
C ILE A 213 10.41 40.13 2.65
N LYS A 214 11.39 39.57 1.93
CA LYS A 214 12.73 40.18 1.78
C LYS A 214 12.64 41.53 1.08
N THR A 215 11.80 41.63 0.05
CA THR A 215 11.58 42.88 -0.71
C THR A 215 10.91 43.94 0.16
N GLU A 216 9.88 43.57 0.90
CA GLU A 216 9.20 44.47 1.86
C GLU A 216 10.14 44.92 2.97
N LEU A 217 10.93 44.01 3.55
CA LEU A 217 11.90 44.32 4.58
C LEU A 217 12.98 45.28 4.07
N HIS A 218 13.45 45.10 2.83
CA HIS A 218 14.36 46.04 2.19
C HIS A 218 13.72 47.40 1.93
N GLY A 219 12.45 47.42 1.54
CA GLY A 219 11.64 48.63 1.41
C GLY A 219 11.49 49.39 2.73
N MET A 220 11.18 48.67 3.81
CA MET A 220 11.11 49.22 5.17
C MET A 220 12.46 49.75 5.63
N GLN A 221 13.55 49.01 5.44
CA GLN A 221 14.91 49.47 5.78
C GLN A 221 15.26 50.76 5.04
N THR A 222 14.88 50.85 3.76
CA THR A 222 15.08 52.05 2.94
C THR A 222 14.21 53.21 3.44
N GLY A 223 12.95 52.94 3.79
CA GLY A 223 12.03 53.91 4.39
C GLY A 223 12.55 54.47 5.71
N PHE A 224 12.97 53.58 6.62
CA PHE A 224 13.61 53.97 7.87
C PHE A 224 14.89 54.77 7.64
N SER A 225 15.75 54.36 6.71
CA SER A 225 16.96 55.12 6.37
C SER A 225 16.62 56.54 5.89
N LYS A 226 15.59 56.69 5.05
CA LYS A 226 15.12 58.00 4.57
C LYS A 226 14.53 58.88 5.67
N ILE A 227 13.93 58.31 6.71
CA ILE A 227 13.34 59.07 7.83
C ILE A 227 14.37 59.36 8.92
N ILE A 228 15.20 58.38 9.28
CA ILE A 228 16.18 58.46 10.35
C ILE A 228 17.35 59.35 9.94
N ASN A 229 17.88 59.23 8.71
CA ASN A 229 19.06 60.00 8.30
C ASN A 229 18.85 61.52 8.44
N PRO A 230 17.75 62.13 7.94
CA PRO A 230 17.51 63.57 8.15
C PRO A 230 17.35 63.97 9.62
N ILE A 231 16.73 63.13 10.46
CA ILE A 231 16.55 63.42 11.88
C ILE A 231 17.91 63.41 12.59
N VAL A 232 18.73 62.38 12.33
CA VAL A 232 20.08 62.24 12.86
C VAL A 232 20.97 63.37 12.37
N ASP A 233 20.92 63.72 11.09
CA ASP A 233 21.70 64.81 10.52
C ASP A 233 21.27 66.17 11.10
N LYS A 234 19.97 66.40 11.28
CA LYS A 234 19.44 67.64 11.87
C LYS A 234 19.84 67.79 13.34
N THR A 235 19.75 66.72 14.13
CA THR A 235 20.20 66.72 15.54
C THR A 235 21.71 66.90 15.66
N ARG A 236 22.50 66.21 14.82
CA ARG A 236 23.96 66.38 14.77
C ARG A 236 24.35 67.80 14.38
N GLY A 237 23.67 68.37 13.37
CA GLY A 237 23.85 69.76 12.94
C GLY A 237 23.53 70.80 14.03
N MET A 238 22.47 70.59 14.82
CA MET A 238 22.15 71.45 15.97
C MET A 238 23.27 71.45 17.03
N TYR A 239 23.85 70.28 17.34
CA TYR A 239 24.93 70.16 18.32
C TYR A 239 26.20 70.92 17.87
N TYR A 240 26.58 70.82 16.59
CA TYR A 240 27.74 71.55 16.06
C TYR A 240 27.53 73.08 16.00
N LYS A 241 26.31 73.56 15.73
CA LYS A 241 26.01 75.01 15.75
C LYS A 241 26.06 75.61 17.16
N SER A 242 25.57 74.89 18.16
CA SER A 242 25.60 75.33 19.58
C SER A 242 27.03 75.54 20.11
N ARG A 243 28.00 74.71 19.70
CA ARG A 243 29.42 74.89 20.10
C ARG A 243 30.13 76.08 19.44
N LYS A 244 29.73 76.50 18.24
CA LYS A 244 30.41 77.62 17.52
C LYS A 244 29.99 79.01 18.02
N THR A 245 28.80 79.17 18.59
CA THR A 245 28.32 80.48 19.08
C THR A 245 28.82 80.82 20.50
N SER A 246 29.20 79.82 21.29
CA SER A 246 29.76 80.01 22.65
C SER A 246 31.18 80.61 22.66
N LYS A 247 31.97 80.50 21.57
CA LYS A 247 33.37 80.94 21.55
C LYS A 247 33.62 82.41 21.14
N LYS A 248 32.58 83.21 20.83
CA LYS A 248 32.75 84.59 20.30
C LYS A 248 32.52 85.72 21.31
N GLY A 249 32.29 85.42 22.59
CA GLY A 249 31.85 86.38 23.59
C GLY A 249 32.72 86.51 24.84
N VAL A 250 34.05 86.56 24.75
CA VAL A 250 34.89 86.99 25.88
C VAL A 250 35.98 87.97 25.39
N LYS A 251 35.58 89.17 24.96
CA LYS A 251 36.48 90.33 24.96
C LYS A 251 36.41 90.96 26.35
N LYS A 252 37.31 90.55 27.25
CA LYS A 252 37.57 91.20 28.54
C LYS A 252 37.87 92.68 28.30
N LYS A 253 36.97 93.58 28.72
CA LYS A 253 37.29 94.99 28.92
C LYS A 253 38.24 95.07 30.12
N GLY A 254 39.46 95.52 29.89
CA GLY A 254 40.40 95.90 30.94
C GLY A 254 39.86 97.10 31.71
N VAL A 255 39.71 96.94 33.02
CA VAL A 255 39.45 98.04 33.95
C VAL A 255 40.82 98.55 34.40
N LYS A 256 41.15 99.78 33.98
CA LYS A 256 42.32 100.52 34.45
C LYS A 256 42.09 100.96 35.90
N LYS A 257 43.13 100.82 36.73
CA LYS A 257 43.39 101.67 37.90
C LYS A 257 44.70 102.38 37.65
#